data_AF-A0A966TKM5-F1
#
_entry.id   AF-A0A966TKM5-F1
#
_cell.length_a   1.000
_cell.length_b   1.000
_cell.length_c   1.000
_cell.angle_alpha   90.00
_cell.angle_beta   90.00
_cell.angle_gamma   90.00
#
_symmetry.space_group_name_H-M   'P 1'
#
loop_
_entity.id
_entity.type
_entity.pdbx_description
1 polymer ?
#
loop_
_entity_poly.entity_id
_entity_poly.type
_entity_poly.pdbx_seq_one_letter_code
_entity_poly.pdbx_strand_id
1 'polypeptide(L)'
;MAIWTKPISTEILTTTHIDTAADRLGIEFIEIGPDFIRGRIPVDHRTRQPYGVIHGGANVVLAETLGSCGADYSTPMGHRIVGLDINANHIRGVSEGWVNGIARPVHIGRSTHVWQID
;
A
#
# COMPACT_ATOMS: atom_id res chain seq x y z
N MET A 1 -2.01 21.46 -3.93
CA MET A 1 -3.25 21.09 -3.21
C MET A 1 -3.22 19.59 -3.00
N ALA A 2 -3.75 19.08 -1.89
CA ALA A 2 -3.79 17.64 -1.66
C ALA A 2 -4.75 16.97 -2.66
N ILE A 3 -4.45 15.73 -3.06
CA ILE A 3 -5.27 14.96 -4.03
C ILE A 3 -6.47 14.26 -3.38
N TRP A 4 -6.57 14.34 -2.05
CA TRP A 4 -7.56 13.60 -1.27
C TRP A 4 -8.95 14.25 -1.35
N THR A 5 -9.94 13.45 -1.69
CA THR A 5 -11.36 13.83 -1.80
C THR A 5 -12.16 13.45 -0.54
N LYS A 6 -11.54 12.70 0.37
CA LYS A 6 -12.09 12.20 1.63
C LYS A 6 -11.11 12.51 2.78
N PRO A 7 -11.59 12.67 4.02
CA PRO A 7 -10.69 12.75 5.18
C PRO A 7 -9.83 11.50 5.28
N ILE A 8 -8.52 11.67 5.41
CA ILE A 8 -7.56 10.57 5.47
C ILE A 8 -6.54 10.84 6.58
N SER A 9 -6.18 9.80 7.34
CA SER A 9 -5.11 9.82 8.33
C SER A 9 -4.56 8.40 8.53
N THR A 10 -3.37 8.29 9.13
CA THR A 10 -2.76 7.00 9.49
C THR A 10 -3.66 6.18 10.41
N GLU A 11 -4.37 6.83 11.32
CA GLU A 11 -5.28 6.20 12.27
C GLU A 11 -6.51 5.63 11.56
N ILE A 12 -7.08 6.38 10.60
CA ILE A 12 -8.20 5.91 9.78
C ILE A 12 -7.79 4.67 8.97
N LEU A 13 -6.64 4.73 8.29
CA LEU A 13 -6.15 3.59 7.49
C LEU A 13 -5.86 2.38 8.39
N THR A 14 -5.22 2.58 9.54
CA THR A 14 -4.93 1.49 10.49
C THR A 14 -6.22 0.83 11.00
N THR A 15 -7.22 1.64 11.37
CA THR A 15 -8.49 1.13 11.94
C THR A 15 -9.31 0.37 10.92
N THR A 16 -9.35 0.84 9.68
CA THR A 16 -10.12 0.21 8.59
C THR A 16 -9.53 -1.11 8.11
N HIS A 17 -8.26 -1.38 8.44
CA HIS A 17 -7.56 -2.61 8.06
C HIS A 17 -7.49 -3.66 9.17
N ILE A 18 -8.08 -3.42 10.35
CA ILE A 18 -8.19 -4.43 11.42
C ILE A 18 -8.86 -5.69 10.88
N ASP A 19 -8.33 -6.86 11.24
CA ASP A 19 -8.81 -8.18 10.80
C ASP A 19 -8.76 -8.42 9.28
N THR A 20 -7.94 -7.65 8.55
CA THR A 20 -7.66 -7.88 7.12
C THR A 20 -6.27 -8.50 6.90
N ALA A 21 -5.95 -8.87 5.66
CA ALA A 21 -4.62 -9.36 5.31
C ALA A 21 -3.49 -8.38 5.69
N ALA A 22 -3.73 -7.06 5.60
CA ALA A 22 -2.74 -6.05 5.95
C ALA A 22 -2.36 -6.12 7.44
N ASP A 23 -3.36 -6.21 8.32
CA ASP A 23 -3.16 -6.38 9.76
C ASP A 23 -2.47 -7.72 10.09
N ARG A 24 -2.94 -8.81 9.47
CA ARG A 24 -2.34 -10.15 9.68
C ARG A 24 -0.86 -10.22 9.27
N LEU A 25 -0.45 -9.45 8.25
CA LEU A 25 0.93 -9.35 7.80
C LEU A 25 1.74 -8.25 8.50
N GLY A 26 1.10 -7.46 9.38
CA GLY A 26 1.75 -6.41 10.15
C GLY A 26 2.08 -5.16 9.36
N ILE A 27 1.33 -4.84 8.31
CA ILE A 27 1.51 -3.59 7.57
C ILE A 27 1.18 -2.40 8.47
N GLU A 28 2.05 -1.40 8.47
CA GLU A 28 1.86 -0.14 9.20
C GLU A 28 1.82 1.04 8.24
N PHE A 29 0.83 1.91 8.40
CA PHE A 29 0.77 3.21 7.72
C PHE A 29 1.57 4.23 8.53
N ILE A 30 2.53 4.90 7.89
CA ILE A 30 3.55 5.72 8.57
C ILE A 30 3.33 7.21 8.34
N GLU A 31 2.95 7.60 7.12
CA GLU A 31 2.85 9.01 6.76
C GLU A 31 1.89 9.19 5.60
N ILE A 32 1.12 10.29 5.64
CA ILE A 32 0.25 10.72 4.55
C ILE A 32 0.65 12.13 4.15
N GLY A 33 1.14 12.26 2.93
CA GLY A 33 1.47 13.55 2.33
C GLY A 33 0.32 14.14 1.54
N PRO A 34 0.55 15.25 0.82
CA PRO A 34 -0.47 15.83 -0.06
C PRO A 34 -0.83 14.92 -1.25
N ASP A 35 0.09 14.06 -1.69
CA ASP A 35 -0.04 13.22 -2.89
C ASP A 35 0.61 11.84 -2.74
N PHE A 36 0.89 11.39 -1.51
CA PHE A 36 1.49 10.09 -1.26
C PHE A 36 1.01 9.45 0.03
N ILE A 37 1.10 8.13 0.09
CA ILE A 37 0.95 7.33 1.31
C ILE A 37 2.22 6.50 1.50
N ARG A 38 2.82 6.58 2.68
CA ARG A 38 3.96 5.74 3.07
C ARG A 38 3.51 4.71 4.08
N GLY A 39 3.92 3.46 3.86
CA GLY A 39 3.76 2.38 4.82
C GLY A 39 4.96 1.46 4.86
N ARG A 40 4.91 0.45 5.71
CA ARG A 40 5.95 -0.57 5.83
C ARG A 40 5.37 -1.93 6.18
N ILE A 41 6.11 -2.98 5.83
CA ILE A 41 5.80 -4.37 6.17
C ILE A 41 7.05 -5.01 6.83
N PRO A 42 6.89 -5.77 7.94
CA PRO A 42 8.02 -6.35 8.64
C PRO A 42 8.56 -7.56 7.88
N VAL A 43 9.84 -7.87 8.05
CA VAL A 43 10.49 -9.05 7.48
C VAL A 43 10.68 -10.11 8.56
N ASP A 44 9.63 -10.89 8.82
CA ASP A 44 9.57 -11.91 9.88
C ASP A 44 8.85 -13.19 9.42
N HIS A 45 8.48 -14.07 10.36
CA HIS A 45 7.82 -15.35 10.08
C HIS A 45 6.52 -15.24 9.26
N ARG A 46 5.87 -14.07 9.23
CA ARG A 46 4.63 -13.83 8.48
C ARG A 46 4.87 -13.55 7.00
N THR A 47 6.05 -13.03 6.65
CA THR A 47 6.31 -12.40 5.35
C THR A 47 7.54 -12.95 4.64
N ARG A 48 8.37 -13.73 5.34
CA ARG A 48 9.54 -14.39 4.73
C ARG A 48 9.13 -15.57 3.86
N GLN A 49 9.89 -15.76 2.79
CA GLN A 49 9.89 -16.98 1.98
C GLN A 49 10.91 -18.00 2.51
N PRO A 50 10.88 -19.28 2.09
CA PRO A 50 11.69 -20.36 2.65
C PRO A 50 13.20 -20.12 2.72
N TYR A 51 13.75 -19.25 1.85
CA TYR A 51 15.18 -18.88 1.87
C TYR A 51 15.52 -17.75 2.87
N GLY A 52 14.58 -17.35 3.74
CA GLY A 52 14.84 -16.42 4.84
C GLY A 52 14.84 -14.93 4.48
N VAL A 53 14.41 -14.58 3.27
CA VAL A 53 14.22 -13.18 2.81
C VAL A 53 12.73 -12.86 2.63
N ILE A 54 12.38 -11.59 2.46
CA ILE A 54 11.01 -11.16 2.17
C ILE A 54 10.44 -11.92 0.94
N HIS A 55 9.21 -12.41 1.05
CA HIS A 55 8.48 -13.03 -0.05
C HIS A 55 8.07 -11.95 -1.05
N GLY A 56 8.28 -12.19 -2.36
CA GLY A 56 7.93 -11.22 -3.41
C GLY A 56 6.46 -10.81 -3.37
N GLY A 57 5.56 -11.77 -3.14
CA GLY A 57 4.13 -11.51 -2.92
C GLY A 57 3.82 -10.66 -1.67
N ALA A 58 4.63 -10.69 -0.62
CA ALA A 58 4.44 -9.81 0.54
C ALA A 58 4.73 -8.34 0.18
N ASN A 59 5.74 -8.09 -0.67
CA ASN A 59 5.97 -6.75 -1.24
C ASN A 59 4.76 -6.29 -2.08
N VAL A 60 4.19 -7.20 -2.87
CA VAL A 60 3.00 -6.90 -3.70
C VAL A 60 1.77 -6.61 -2.81
N VAL A 61 1.59 -7.32 -1.69
CA VAL A 61 0.50 -7.01 -0.74
C VAL A 61 0.68 -5.62 -0.12
N LEU A 62 1.91 -5.23 0.25
CA LEU A 62 2.19 -3.86 0.69
C LEU A 62 1.84 -2.85 -0.41
N ALA A 63 2.31 -3.08 -1.63
CA ALA A 63 2.06 -2.19 -2.76
C ALA A 63 0.56 -2.03 -3.08
N GLU A 64 -0.17 -3.14 -3.20
CA GLU A 64 -1.61 -3.15 -3.47
C GLU A 64 -2.41 -2.47 -2.35
N THR A 65 -2.01 -2.69 -1.09
CA THR A 65 -2.65 -2.03 0.07
C THR A 65 -2.49 -0.51 -0.04
N LEU A 66 -1.26 -0.02 -0.22
CA LEU A 66 -1.01 1.43 -0.30
C LEU A 66 -1.64 2.06 -1.55
N GLY A 67 -1.53 1.40 -2.71
CA GLY A 67 -2.14 1.85 -3.96
C GLY A 67 -3.66 1.91 -3.89
N SER A 68 -4.30 0.89 -3.31
CA SER A 68 -5.75 0.86 -3.12
C SER A 68 -6.23 1.95 -2.17
N CYS A 69 -5.53 2.20 -1.06
CA CYS A 69 -5.83 3.33 -0.18
C CYS A 69 -5.66 4.67 -0.93
N GLY A 70 -4.57 4.85 -1.67
CA GLY A 70 -4.35 6.07 -2.46
C GLY A 70 -5.49 6.30 -3.45
N ALA A 71 -5.90 5.24 -4.16
CA ALA A 71 -6.97 5.30 -5.12
C ALA A 71 -8.34 5.56 -4.48
N ASP A 72 -8.69 4.91 -3.37
CA ASP A 72 -9.99 5.12 -2.71
C ASP A 72 -10.12 6.56 -2.19
N TYR A 73 -9.09 7.09 -1.53
CA TYR A 73 -9.15 8.40 -0.89
C TYR A 73 -8.93 9.58 -1.85
N SER A 74 -8.53 9.32 -3.10
CA SER A 74 -8.53 10.31 -4.19
C SER A 74 -9.76 10.21 -5.09
N THR A 75 -10.64 9.23 -4.86
CA THR A 75 -11.87 9.03 -5.63
C THR A 75 -13.04 9.79 -4.99
N PRO A 76 -13.91 10.48 -5.77
CA PRO A 76 -15.08 11.16 -5.23
C PRO A 76 -16.00 10.23 -4.41
N MET A 77 -16.69 10.80 -3.41
CA MET A 77 -17.69 10.08 -2.62
C MET A 77 -18.73 9.38 -3.50
N GLY A 78 -19.19 8.20 -3.08
CA GLY A 78 -20.18 7.40 -3.79
C GLY A 78 -19.64 6.47 -4.88
N HIS A 79 -18.34 6.58 -5.22
CA HIS A 79 -17.68 5.66 -6.14
C HIS A 79 -16.90 4.60 -5.37
N ARG A 80 -16.67 3.44 -6.01
CA ARG A 80 -15.86 2.34 -5.48
C ARG A 80 -14.70 2.08 -6.42
N ILE A 81 -13.56 1.70 -5.84
CA ILE A 81 -12.37 1.29 -6.58
C ILE A 81 -12.07 -0.18 -6.25
N VAL A 82 -11.52 -0.90 -7.22
CA VAL A 82 -10.96 -2.24 -7.05
C VAL A 82 -9.66 -2.33 -7.86
N GLY A 83 -8.71 -3.14 -7.40
CA GLY A 83 -7.51 -3.47 -8.17
C GLY A 83 -7.87 -4.15 -9.49
N LEU A 84 -7.20 -3.73 -10.57
CA LEU A 84 -7.39 -4.29 -11.92
C LEU A 84 -6.19 -5.10 -12.37
N ASP A 85 -5.00 -4.52 -12.24
CA ASP A 85 -3.72 -5.12 -12.61
C ASP A 85 -2.64 -4.62 -11.66
N ILE A 86 -1.68 -5.50 -11.36
CA ILE A 86 -0.48 -5.15 -10.62
C ILE A 86 0.71 -5.90 -11.21
N ASN A 87 1.81 -5.19 -11.39
CA ASN A 87 3.10 -5.76 -11.76
C ASN A 87 4.19 -5.22 -10.83
N ALA A 88 5.24 -6.01 -10.66
CA ALA A 88 6.36 -5.65 -9.79
C ALA A 88 7.66 -6.29 -10.28
N ASN A 89 8.77 -5.57 -10.11
CA ASN A 89 10.11 -6.11 -10.27
C ASN A 89 10.78 -6.25 -8.90
N HIS A 90 11.28 -7.44 -8.58
CA HIS A 90 12.01 -7.67 -7.33
C HIS A 90 13.50 -7.37 -7.52
N ILE A 91 13.93 -6.17 -7.10
CA ILE A 91 15.29 -5.67 -7.36
C ILE A 91 16.31 -6.13 -6.31
N ARG A 92 15.93 -6.16 -5.03
CA ARG A 92 16.81 -6.50 -3.91
C ARG A 92 16.07 -7.30 -2.84
N GLY A 93 16.69 -8.39 -2.36
CA GLY A 93 16.19 -9.15 -1.22
C GLY A 93 16.50 -8.47 0.12
N VAL A 94 15.59 -8.62 1.08
CA VAL A 94 15.72 -8.11 2.45
C VAL A 94 15.49 -9.27 3.42
N SER A 95 16.38 -9.48 4.39
CA SER A 95 16.34 -10.63 5.32
C SER A 95 15.80 -10.30 6.71
N GLU A 96 15.77 -9.04 7.11
CA GLU A 96 15.34 -8.60 8.44
C GLU A 96 14.87 -7.13 8.43
N GLY A 97 14.29 -6.69 9.55
CA GLY A 97 13.80 -5.33 9.71
C GLY A 97 12.48 -5.09 8.97
N TRP A 98 12.43 -4.02 8.19
CA TRP A 98 11.22 -3.54 7.52
C TRP A 98 11.47 -3.24 6.06
N VAL A 99 10.52 -3.60 5.20
CA VAL A 99 10.42 -3.06 3.84
C VAL A 99 9.47 -1.87 3.90
N ASN A 100 9.91 -0.72 3.39
CA ASN A 100 9.09 0.48 3.30
C ASN A 100 8.56 0.61 1.88
N GLY A 101 7.36 1.16 1.72
CA GLY A 101 6.75 1.46 0.43
C GLY A 101 6.16 2.86 0.43
N ILE A 102 6.27 3.57 -0.68
CA ILE A 102 5.63 4.88 -0.87
C ILE A 102 4.80 4.85 -2.15
N ALA A 103 3.48 4.93 -2.00
CA ALA A 103 2.55 5.02 -3.12
C ALA A 103 2.37 6.47 -3.58
N ARG A 104 2.53 6.72 -4.88
CA ARG A 104 2.25 8.01 -5.54
C ARG A 104 1.43 7.79 -6.81
N PRO A 105 0.52 8.72 -7.16
CA PRO A 105 -0.24 8.61 -8.39
C PRO A 105 0.65 8.92 -9.60
N VAL A 106 0.57 8.08 -10.61
CA VAL A 106 1.08 8.34 -11.97
C VAL A 106 -0.05 8.92 -12.83
N HIS A 107 -1.28 8.43 -12.63
CA HIS A 107 -2.47 8.86 -13.35
C HIS A 107 -3.71 8.74 -12.47
N ILE A 108 -4.57 9.76 -12.45
CA ILE A 108 -5.89 9.76 -11.80
C ILE A 108 -6.92 10.18 -12.85
N GLY A 109 -7.58 9.19 -13.45
CA GLY A 109 -8.63 9.38 -14.44
C GLY A 109 -10.03 9.13 -13.88
N ARG A 110 -11.05 9.26 -14.73
CA ARG A 110 -12.45 9.04 -14.32
C ARG A 110 -12.76 7.58 -13.97
N SER A 111 -12.14 6.63 -14.67
CA SER A 111 -12.45 5.19 -14.56
C SER A 111 -11.25 4.33 -14.18
N THR A 112 -10.03 4.89 -14.18
CA THR A 112 -8.79 4.16 -13.93
C THR A 112 -7.79 5.06 -13.23
N HIS A 113 -7.11 4.54 -12.22
CA HIS A 113 -5.93 5.15 -11.62
C HIS A 113 -4.72 4.28 -11.91
N VAL A 114 -3.54 4.89 -11.95
CA VAL A 114 -2.24 4.19 -11.98
C VAL A 114 -1.43 4.75 -10.83
N TRP A 115 -0.93 3.85 -9.97
CA TRP A 115 -0.12 4.18 -8.81
C TRP A 115 1.23 3.49 -8.92
N GLN A 116 2.30 4.24 -8.63
CA GLN A 116 3.64 3.70 -8.49
C GLN A 116 3.95 3.56 -7.02
N ILE A 117 4.52 2.41 -6.65
CA ILE A 117 4.97 2.12 -5.30
C ILE A 117 6.45 1.71 -5.37
N ASP A 118 7.29 2.50 -4.69
CA ASP A 118 8.74 2.25 -4.54
C ASP A 118 9.09 1.92 -3.09
#